data_AF-A0A0V1MN96-F1
#
_entry.id   AF-A0A0V1MN96-F1
#
_cell.length_a   1.000
_cell.length_b   1.000
_cell.length_c   1.000
_cell.angle_alpha   90.00
_cell.angle_beta   90.00
_cell.angle_gamma   90.00
#
_symmetry.space_group_name_H-M   'P 1'
#
loop_
_entity.id
_entity.type
_entity.pdbx_description
1 polymer ?
#
loop_
_entity_poly.entity_id
_entity_poly.type
_entity_poly.pdbx_seq_one_letter_code
_entity_poly.pdbx_strand_id
1 'polypeptide(L)'
;LENEMWNCWNSKKYTVCLHVGSRIRHLLDEELRLLSEKPCSVRLVHYQNFTTIVSLLRASTVLAQAFEKLRMYDKANAEFEHLISINCQLAPAHRRSFWYERAILNYGRHLKLPKKAFELAADVIQDNTFDYYFRQRIYDRVMQMNLVDEDCEKQLATNIQTALDETIEIDVEIPEKVISAPLLSKSMGTSVKTVFVIPQEHQFSCPSVEAVALNYYYQEEHFSKGLHSEGSIWLALFGLLCWNEIYDSTVEDVWISRYQTYPLDLYAGEMFWINRQKTFEKKFGTLQCLSVQVVFLLHRNLKSCEIVFAGHSVDASCLLA
;
A
#
# COMPACT_ATOMS: atom_id res chain seq x y z
N LEU A 1 -12.23 18.33 -11.68
CA LEU A 1 -11.06 17.88 -12.46
C LEU A 1 -10.54 16.53 -12.00
N GLU A 2 -10.20 16.32 -10.73
CA GLU A 2 -9.75 14.99 -10.26
C GLU A 2 -10.76 13.87 -10.57
N ASN A 3 -12.05 14.06 -10.25
CA ASN A 3 -13.08 13.06 -10.59
C ASN A 3 -13.20 12.81 -12.10
N GLU A 4 -13.04 13.84 -12.91
CA GLU A 4 -13.06 13.73 -14.38
C GLU A 4 -11.87 12.90 -14.87
N MET A 5 -10.69 13.10 -14.28
CA MET A 5 -9.48 12.32 -14.55
C MET A 5 -9.69 10.83 -14.23
N TRP A 6 -10.23 10.52 -13.05
CA TRP A 6 -10.55 9.15 -12.65
C TRP A 6 -11.62 8.50 -13.52
N ASN A 7 -12.66 9.24 -13.91
CA ASN A 7 -13.69 8.75 -14.81
C ASN A 7 -13.12 8.37 -16.17
N CYS A 8 -12.24 9.20 -16.73
CA CYS A 8 -11.54 8.92 -17.99
C CYS A 8 -10.61 7.70 -17.86
N TRP A 9 -9.86 7.62 -16.76
CA TRP A 9 -8.96 6.52 -16.46
C TRP A 9 -9.69 5.18 -16.34
N ASN A 10 -10.76 5.13 -15.53
CA ASN A 10 -11.57 3.92 -15.32
C ASN A 10 -12.27 3.48 -16.62
N SER A 11 -12.61 4.43 -17.48
CA SER A 11 -13.16 4.17 -18.82
C SER A 11 -12.09 3.80 -19.86
N LYS A 12 -10.82 3.68 -19.48
CA LYS A 12 -9.66 3.40 -20.35
C LYS A 12 -9.47 4.43 -21.49
N LYS A 13 -9.98 5.65 -21.31
CA LYS A 13 -9.86 6.75 -22.28
C LYS A 13 -8.57 7.54 -22.05
N TYR A 14 -7.41 6.86 -22.17
CA TYR A 14 -6.11 7.43 -21.78
C TYR A 14 -5.71 8.69 -22.56
N THR A 15 -6.11 8.81 -23.82
CA THR A 15 -5.87 10.04 -24.62
C THR A 15 -6.64 11.24 -24.06
N VAL A 16 -7.84 11.02 -23.52
CA VAL A 16 -8.64 12.06 -22.85
C VAL A 16 -8.00 12.43 -21.51
N CYS A 17 -7.44 11.45 -20.79
CA CYS A 17 -6.66 11.72 -19.58
C CYS A 17 -5.52 12.71 -19.82
N LEU A 18 -4.88 12.70 -21.00
CA LEU A 18 -3.82 13.67 -21.31
C LEU A 18 -4.36 15.11 -21.37
N HIS A 19 -5.55 15.33 -21.93
CA HIS A 19 -6.15 16.66 -22.02
C HIS A 19 -6.62 17.18 -20.66
N VAL A 20 -7.24 16.33 -19.86
CA VAL A 20 -7.66 16.70 -18.50
C VAL A 20 -6.42 16.91 -17.61
N GLY A 21 -5.43 16.04 -17.76
CA GLY A 21 -4.17 16.08 -17.02
C GLY A 21 -3.33 17.32 -17.30
N SER A 22 -3.28 17.83 -18.54
CA SER A 22 -2.52 19.07 -18.81
C SER A 22 -3.10 20.28 -18.06
N ARG A 23 -4.42 20.35 -17.89
CA ARG A 23 -5.09 21.39 -17.09
C ARG A 23 -4.79 21.20 -15.60
N ILE A 24 -4.80 19.96 -15.11
CA ILE A 24 -4.40 19.63 -13.74
C ILE A 24 -2.94 20.03 -13.48
N ARG A 25 -2.04 19.76 -14.43
CA ARG A 25 -0.62 20.10 -14.36
C ARG A 25 -0.42 21.60 -14.17
N HIS A 26 -1.08 22.41 -15.00
CA HIS A 26 -1.04 23.87 -14.88
C HIS A 26 -1.51 24.35 -13.51
N LEU A 27 -2.64 23.83 -13.02
CA LEU A 27 -3.16 24.20 -11.70
C LEU A 27 -2.22 23.76 -10.57
N LEU A 28 -1.58 22.60 -10.71
CA LEU A 28 -0.59 22.14 -9.73
C LEU A 28 0.59 23.11 -9.66
N ASP A 29 1.15 23.51 -10.80
CA ASP A 29 2.26 24.47 -10.84
C ASP A 29 1.86 25.83 -10.26
N GLU A 30 0.63 26.30 -10.53
CA GLU A 30 0.10 27.54 -9.97
C GLU A 30 -0.04 27.46 -8.44
N GLU A 31 -0.62 26.38 -7.92
CA GLU A 31 -0.78 26.16 -6.47
C GLU A 31 0.58 26.05 -5.77
N LEU A 32 1.55 25.35 -6.36
CA LEU A 32 2.91 25.26 -5.83
C LEU A 32 3.59 26.63 -5.76
N ARG A 33 3.41 27.48 -6.77
CA ARG A 33 3.91 28.86 -6.78
C ARG A 33 3.25 29.70 -5.70
N LEU A 34 1.94 29.59 -5.51
CA LEU A 34 1.24 30.33 -4.45
C LEU A 34 1.71 29.90 -3.05
N LEU A 35 1.95 28.60 -2.85
CA LEU A 35 2.46 28.07 -1.58
C LEU A 35 3.90 28.52 -1.28
N SER A 36 4.74 28.72 -2.30
CA SER A 36 6.10 29.24 -2.10
C SER A 36 6.10 30.74 -1.75
N GLU A 37 5.16 31.51 -2.29
CA GLU A 37 4.99 32.93 -1.99
C GLU A 37 4.35 33.17 -0.61
N LYS A 38 3.43 32.29 -0.19
CA LYS A 38 2.73 32.37 1.10
C LYS A 38 2.69 30.99 1.77
N PRO A 39 3.72 30.63 2.54
CA PRO A 39 3.73 29.37 3.27
C PRO A 39 2.53 29.31 4.21
N CYS A 40 1.67 28.32 4.01
CA CYS A 40 0.56 28.07 4.94
C CYS A 40 1.15 27.60 6.28
N SER A 41 0.58 28.07 7.40
CA SER A 41 0.93 27.55 8.73
C SER A 41 0.78 26.03 8.77
N VAL A 42 1.65 25.35 9.51
CA VAL A 42 1.68 23.89 9.65
C VAL A 42 0.27 23.35 9.86
N ARG A 43 -0.25 22.66 8.84
CA ARG A 43 -1.54 21.99 8.90
C ARG A 43 -1.29 20.58 9.40
N LEU A 44 -2.09 20.10 10.37
CA LEU A 44 -1.95 18.75 10.88
C LEU A 44 -1.96 17.75 9.72
N VAL A 45 -1.07 16.75 9.78
CA VAL A 45 -0.81 15.81 8.67
C VAL A 45 -2.10 15.13 8.17
N HIS A 46 -3.02 14.81 9.07
CA HIS A 46 -4.31 14.20 8.72
C HIS A 46 -5.25 15.10 7.92
N TYR A 47 -5.07 16.43 7.96
CA TYR A 47 -5.81 17.36 7.11
C TYR A 47 -5.18 17.59 5.73
N GLN A 48 -3.92 17.18 5.53
CA GLN A 48 -3.23 17.37 4.24
C GLN A 48 -3.98 16.67 3.11
N ASN A 49 -4.56 15.50 3.37
CA ASN A 49 -5.33 14.74 2.38
C ASN A 49 -6.57 15.48 1.84
N PHE A 50 -7.05 16.52 2.53
CA PHE A 50 -8.23 17.30 2.14
C PHE A 50 -7.86 18.67 1.54
N THR A 51 -6.65 18.78 0.99
CA THR A 51 -6.17 20.01 0.34
C THR A 51 -6.28 19.93 -1.18
N THR A 52 -6.36 21.12 -1.82
CA THR A 52 -6.30 21.27 -3.28
C THR A 52 -5.02 20.63 -3.82
N ILE A 53 -3.87 20.92 -3.20
CA ILE A 53 -2.57 20.41 -3.65
C ILE A 53 -2.53 18.88 -3.68
N VAL A 54 -3.01 18.21 -2.63
CA VAL A 54 -3.04 16.74 -2.57
C VAL A 54 -3.98 16.14 -3.62
N SER A 55 -5.11 16.80 -3.91
CA SER A 55 -6.03 16.37 -4.97
C SER A 55 -5.41 16.51 -6.36
N LEU A 56 -4.67 17.60 -6.59
CA LEU A 56 -3.92 17.80 -7.84
C LEU A 56 -2.78 16.77 -7.97
N LEU A 57 -2.03 16.48 -6.91
CA LEU A 57 -0.98 15.45 -6.90
C LEU A 57 -1.52 14.06 -7.27
N ARG A 58 -2.69 13.67 -6.72
CA ARG A 58 -3.35 12.40 -7.09
C ARG A 58 -3.69 12.37 -8.57
N ALA A 59 -4.30 13.44 -9.08
CA ALA A 59 -4.71 13.51 -10.48
C ALA A 59 -3.52 13.60 -11.45
N SER A 60 -2.43 14.27 -11.07
CA SER A 60 -1.15 14.30 -11.82
C SER A 60 -0.47 12.93 -11.84
N THR A 61 -0.60 12.12 -10.78
CA THR A 61 -0.13 10.73 -10.80
C THR A 61 -0.84 9.92 -11.89
N VAL A 62 -2.16 10.11 -12.05
CA VAL A 62 -2.95 9.45 -13.11
C VAL A 62 -2.52 9.93 -14.50
N LEU A 63 -2.06 11.18 -14.65
CA LEU A 63 -1.52 11.70 -15.91
C LEU A 63 -0.25 10.94 -16.31
N ALA A 64 0.70 10.80 -15.39
CA ALA A 64 1.92 10.02 -15.63
C ALA A 64 1.59 8.57 -16.03
N GLN A 65 0.66 7.92 -15.31
CA GLN A 65 0.20 6.58 -15.64
C GLN A 65 -0.51 6.50 -17.01
N ALA A 66 -1.24 7.54 -17.42
CA ALA A 66 -1.87 7.58 -18.74
C ALA A 66 -0.84 7.60 -19.87
N PHE A 67 0.26 8.35 -19.71
CA PHE A 67 1.39 8.27 -20.63
C PHE A 67 2.01 6.86 -20.68
N GLU A 68 2.15 6.16 -19.54
CA GLU A 68 2.61 4.77 -19.53
C GLU A 68 1.68 3.84 -20.31
N LYS A 69 0.36 3.98 -20.15
CA LYS A 69 -0.64 3.17 -20.89
C LYS A 69 -0.58 3.41 -22.40
N LEU A 70 -0.17 4.60 -22.82
CA LEU A 70 0.06 4.97 -24.21
C LEU A 70 1.48 4.66 -24.69
N ARG A 71 2.32 4.01 -23.86
CA ARG A 71 3.73 3.69 -24.14
C ARG A 71 4.61 4.91 -24.40
N MET A 72 4.20 6.08 -23.91
CA MET A 72 4.95 7.34 -23.98
C MET A 72 5.82 7.50 -22.73
N TYR A 73 6.77 6.58 -22.54
CA TYR A 73 7.52 6.44 -21.29
C TYR A 73 8.44 7.64 -21.00
N ASP A 74 8.87 8.36 -22.03
CA ASP A 74 9.63 9.59 -21.93
C ASP A 74 8.80 10.68 -21.24
N LYS A 75 7.56 10.87 -21.67
CA LYS A 75 6.64 11.84 -21.06
C LYS A 75 6.16 11.38 -19.70
N ALA A 76 5.91 10.08 -19.52
CA ALA A 76 5.55 9.52 -18.22
C ALA A 76 6.64 9.81 -17.18
N ASN A 77 7.91 9.63 -17.53
CA ASN A 77 9.01 9.92 -16.60
C ASN A 77 9.21 11.42 -16.36
N ALA A 78 9.01 12.28 -17.36
CA ALA A 78 9.04 13.72 -17.11
C ALA A 78 7.98 14.14 -16.06
N GLU A 79 6.79 13.55 -16.10
CA GLU A 79 5.74 13.79 -15.09
C GLU A 79 6.11 13.19 -13.72
N PHE A 80 6.65 11.97 -13.66
CA PHE A 80 7.09 11.40 -12.37
C PHE A 80 8.26 12.16 -11.75
N GLU A 81 9.26 12.58 -12.53
CA GLU A 81 10.38 13.40 -12.05
C GLU A 81 9.89 14.74 -11.53
N HIS A 82 8.93 15.37 -12.23
CA HIS A 82 8.31 16.57 -11.70
C HIS A 82 7.64 16.31 -10.35
N LEU A 83 6.82 15.26 -10.23
CA LEU A 83 6.16 14.91 -8.97
C LEU A 83 7.16 14.62 -7.84
N ILE A 84 8.27 13.93 -8.15
CA ILE A 84 9.35 13.64 -7.21
C ILE A 84 10.04 14.93 -6.73
N SER A 85 10.19 15.93 -7.61
CA SER A 85 10.82 17.21 -7.27
C SER A 85 10.01 18.08 -6.30
N ILE A 86 8.73 17.76 -6.09
CA ILE A 86 7.86 18.50 -5.17
C ILE A 86 8.27 18.22 -3.73
N ASN A 87 8.30 19.27 -2.91
CA ASN A 87 8.65 19.19 -1.48
C ASN A 87 7.93 18.01 -0.78
N CYS A 88 8.72 17.15 -0.14
CA CYS A 88 8.26 15.94 0.54
C CYS A 88 7.22 16.20 1.64
N GLN A 89 7.16 17.40 2.22
CA GLN A 89 6.13 17.78 3.19
C GLN A 89 4.72 17.88 2.59
N LEU A 90 4.62 18.08 1.27
CA LEU A 90 3.35 18.14 0.53
C LEU A 90 2.91 16.77 -0.02
N ALA A 91 3.85 15.82 -0.10
CA ALA A 91 3.66 14.51 -0.69
C ALA A 91 4.15 13.42 0.28
N PRO A 92 3.23 12.75 1.02
CA PRO A 92 3.59 11.69 1.95
C PRO A 92 4.44 10.59 1.30
N ALA A 93 5.29 9.94 2.09
CA ALA A 93 6.24 8.92 1.62
C ALA A 93 5.61 7.87 0.71
N HIS A 94 4.43 7.32 1.06
CA HIS A 94 3.74 6.30 0.26
C HIS A 94 3.47 6.73 -1.20
N ARG A 95 3.23 8.01 -1.48
CA ARG A 95 3.02 8.50 -2.84
C ARG A 95 4.34 8.67 -3.59
N ARG A 96 5.34 9.24 -2.91
CA ARG A 96 6.69 9.38 -3.48
C ARG A 96 7.28 8.02 -3.80
N SER A 97 7.09 7.02 -2.93
CA SER A 97 7.51 5.65 -3.16
C SER A 97 6.97 5.10 -4.47
N PHE A 98 5.67 5.31 -4.73
CA PHE A 98 5.07 4.92 -6.01
C PHE A 98 5.72 5.65 -7.20
N TRP A 99 5.95 6.96 -7.12
CA TRP A 99 6.55 7.73 -8.22
C TRP A 99 7.98 7.29 -8.54
N TYR A 100 8.84 7.16 -7.52
CA TYR A 100 10.20 6.65 -7.67
C TYR A 100 10.19 5.24 -8.28
N GLU A 101 9.35 4.35 -7.74
CA GLU A 101 9.25 2.98 -8.21
C GLU A 101 8.89 2.89 -9.70
N ARG A 102 7.92 3.71 -10.16
CA ARG A 102 7.52 3.80 -11.57
C ARG A 102 8.60 4.44 -12.43
N ALA A 103 9.20 5.54 -11.99
CA ALA A 103 10.24 6.25 -12.74
C ALA A 103 11.48 5.39 -12.98
N ILE A 104 11.95 4.69 -11.94
CA ILE A 104 13.09 3.75 -12.00
C ILE A 104 12.77 2.61 -12.98
N LEU A 105 11.57 2.02 -12.89
CA LEU A 105 11.15 0.94 -13.80
C LEU A 105 11.11 1.42 -15.25
N ASN A 106 10.58 2.61 -15.51
CA ASN A 106 10.52 3.18 -16.85
C ASN A 106 11.92 3.48 -17.40
N TYR A 107 12.81 4.08 -16.59
CA TYR A 107 14.18 4.33 -17.02
C TYR A 107 14.93 3.04 -17.32
N GLY A 108 14.86 2.07 -16.42
CA GLY A 108 15.58 0.81 -16.56
C GLY A 108 15.05 -0.06 -17.69
N ARG A 109 13.74 -0.31 -17.71
CA ARG A 109 13.13 -1.32 -18.60
C ARG A 109 12.68 -0.76 -19.95
N HIS A 110 12.08 0.42 -19.96
CA HIS A 110 11.39 0.95 -21.14
C HIS A 110 12.24 1.91 -21.94
N LEU A 111 12.94 2.83 -21.27
CA LEU A 111 13.80 3.84 -21.90
C LEU A 111 15.24 3.35 -22.08
N LYS A 112 15.64 2.28 -21.36
CA LYS A 112 17.01 1.73 -21.38
C LYS A 112 18.06 2.78 -21.01
N LEU A 113 17.77 3.58 -19.98
CA LEU A 113 18.64 4.59 -19.39
C LEU A 113 19.07 4.16 -17.98
N PRO A 114 19.97 3.16 -17.87
CA PRO A 114 20.39 2.56 -16.60
C PRO A 114 20.89 3.58 -15.58
N LYS A 115 21.73 4.53 -16.02
CA LYS A 115 22.33 5.53 -15.15
C LYS A 115 21.29 6.40 -14.43
N LYS A 116 20.22 6.80 -15.13
CA LYS A 116 19.13 7.57 -14.52
C LYS A 116 18.31 6.75 -13.53
N ALA A 117 18.09 5.47 -13.82
CA ALA A 117 17.43 4.56 -12.87
C ALA A 117 18.26 4.41 -11.59
N PHE A 118 19.59 4.32 -11.74
CA PHE A 118 20.54 4.29 -10.64
C PHE A 118 20.52 5.57 -9.80
N GLU A 119 20.58 6.75 -10.44
CA GLU A 119 20.55 8.04 -9.75
C GLU A 119 19.30 8.17 -8.86
N LEU A 120 18.11 7.84 -9.40
CA LEU A 120 16.87 7.85 -8.62
C LEU A 120 16.85 6.79 -7.49
N ALA A 121 17.52 5.65 -7.68
CA ALA A 121 17.60 4.62 -6.65
C ALA A 121 18.53 5.04 -5.50
N ALA A 122 19.65 5.72 -5.83
CA ALA A 122 20.53 6.30 -4.84
C ALA A 122 19.81 7.35 -3.97
N ASP A 123 18.98 8.21 -4.59
CA ASP A 123 18.13 9.17 -3.87
C ASP A 123 17.20 8.45 -2.87
N VAL A 124 16.54 7.36 -3.28
CA VAL A 124 15.65 6.59 -2.40
C VAL A 124 16.40 5.96 -1.23
N ILE A 125 17.56 5.36 -1.48
CA ILE A 125 18.32 4.66 -0.44
C ILE A 125 18.86 5.64 0.61
N GLN A 126 19.21 6.85 0.20
CA GLN A 126 19.71 7.91 1.09
C GLN A 126 18.59 8.68 1.82
N ASP A 127 17.36 8.63 1.34
CA ASP A 127 16.23 9.32 1.96
C ASP A 127 15.63 8.52 3.13
N ASN A 128 15.96 8.94 4.35
CA ASN A 128 15.49 8.34 5.61
C ASN A 128 13.98 8.50 5.87
N THR A 129 13.25 9.23 5.03
CA THR A 129 11.80 9.29 5.12
C THR A 129 11.10 8.09 4.48
N PHE A 130 11.83 7.26 3.72
CA PHE A 130 11.35 5.98 3.23
C PHE A 130 11.64 4.85 4.20
N ASP A 131 10.69 3.93 4.34
CA ASP A 131 10.90 2.75 5.15
C ASP A 131 11.95 1.81 4.54
N TYR A 132 12.50 0.96 5.40
CA TYR A 132 13.47 -0.07 5.05
C TYR A 132 13.02 -0.94 3.88
N TYR A 133 11.78 -1.46 3.92
CA TYR A 133 11.29 -2.43 2.94
C TYR A 133 11.19 -1.82 1.55
N PHE A 134 10.86 -0.54 1.45
CA PHE A 134 10.86 0.19 0.20
C PHE A 134 12.28 0.40 -0.32
N ARG A 135 13.23 0.82 0.53
CA ARG A 135 14.65 0.99 0.15
C ARG A 135 15.26 -0.32 -0.36
N GLN A 136 15.04 -1.43 0.36
CA GLN A 136 15.48 -2.76 -0.04
C GLN A 136 14.85 -3.20 -1.37
N ARG A 137 13.53 -3.01 -1.53
CA ARG A 137 12.83 -3.36 -2.78
C ARG A 137 13.38 -2.62 -3.99
N ILE A 138 13.75 -1.35 -3.82
CA ILE A 138 14.37 -0.55 -4.90
C ILE A 138 15.78 -1.05 -5.20
N TYR A 139 16.58 -1.33 -4.18
CA TYR A 139 17.90 -1.95 -4.33
C TYR A 139 17.81 -3.26 -5.14
N ASP A 140 17.00 -4.22 -4.68
CA ASP A 140 16.82 -5.52 -5.32
C ASP A 140 16.39 -5.37 -6.78
N ARG A 141 15.47 -4.45 -7.05
CA ARG A 141 14.98 -4.20 -8.40
C ARG A 141 16.09 -3.71 -9.32
N VAL A 142 16.89 -2.74 -8.89
CA VAL A 142 17.96 -2.18 -9.71
C VAL A 142 19.05 -3.21 -9.97
N MET A 143 19.39 -4.02 -8.97
CA MET A 143 20.34 -5.14 -9.12
C MET A 143 19.82 -6.17 -10.13
N GLN A 144 18.55 -6.60 -10.02
CA GLN A 144 17.94 -7.56 -10.94
C GLN A 144 17.87 -7.08 -12.40
N MET A 145 17.90 -5.77 -12.64
CA MET A 145 17.83 -5.23 -14.00
C MET A 145 19.18 -5.28 -14.74
N ASN A 146 20.30 -5.66 -14.07
CA ASN A 146 21.66 -5.65 -14.63
C ASN A 146 22.00 -4.32 -15.33
N LEU A 147 21.53 -3.21 -14.75
CA LEU A 147 21.66 -1.87 -15.32
C LEU A 147 22.93 -1.16 -14.89
N VAL A 148 23.62 -1.68 -13.89
CA VAL A 148 24.59 -0.92 -13.11
C VAL A 148 25.98 -1.49 -13.37
N ASP A 149 26.98 -0.63 -13.53
CA ASP A 149 28.38 -1.08 -13.56
C ASP A 149 28.86 -1.46 -12.14
N GLU A 150 29.99 -2.16 -12.07
CA GLU A 150 30.51 -2.73 -10.82
C GLU A 150 30.76 -1.66 -9.74
N ASP A 151 31.14 -0.44 -10.14
CA ASP A 151 31.43 0.66 -9.23
C ASP A 151 30.14 1.23 -8.61
N CYS A 152 29.14 1.43 -9.45
CA CYS A 152 27.82 1.87 -9.03
C CYS A 152 27.15 0.81 -8.11
N GLU A 153 27.29 -0.48 -8.41
CA GLU A 153 26.80 -1.57 -7.55
C GLU A 153 27.43 -1.52 -6.15
N LYS A 154 28.77 -1.40 -6.06
CA LYS A 154 29.48 -1.26 -4.78
C LYS A 154 29.00 -0.06 -3.98
N GLN A 155 28.72 1.07 -4.66
CA GLN A 155 28.21 2.27 -4.00
C GLN A 155 26.81 2.04 -3.43
N LEU A 156 25.88 1.43 -4.19
CA LEU A 156 24.54 1.12 -3.69
C LEU A 156 24.59 0.13 -2.53
N ALA A 157 25.39 -0.93 -2.64
CA ALA A 157 25.55 -1.94 -1.60
C ALA A 157 26.06 -1.34 -0.29
N THR A 158 27.02 -0.40 -0.37
CA THR A 158 27.52 0.30 0.82
C THR A 158 26.45 1.20 1.46
N ASN A 159 25.69 1.93 0.63
CA ASN A 159 24.64 2.83 1.10
C ASN A 159 23.48 2.06 1.73
N ILE A 160 23.06 0.94 1.12
CA ILE A 160 22.01 0.10 1.69
C ILE A 160 22.51 -0.50 3.00
N GLN A 161 23.71 -1.08 3.07
CA GLN A 161 24.25 -1.64 4.32
C GLN A 161 24.26 -0.63 5.47
N THR A 162 24.65 0.61 5.19
CA THR A 162 24.61 1.71 6.18
C THR A 162 23.17 1.97 6.67
N ALA A 163 22.17 1.84 5.79
CA ALA A 163 20.75 1.95 6.15
C ALA A 163 20.18 0.66 6.78
N LEU A 164 20.80 -0.51 6.56
CA LEU A 164 20.37 -1.82 7.10
C LEU A 164 20.79 -2.01 8.57
N ASP A 165 21.87 -1.38 9.02
CA ASP A 165 22.39 -1.49 10.40
C ASP A 165 21.38 -1.03 11.49
N GLU A 166 20.26 -0.40 11.10
CA GLU A 166 19.19 0.07 11.98
C GLU A 166 18.01 -0.92 12.14
N THR A 167 18.05 -2.12 11.52
CA THR A 167 16.87 -3.01 11.42
C THR A 167 16.96 -4.37 12.12
N ILE A 168 15.78 -4.91 12.43
CA ILE A 168 15.60 -6.24 13.01
C ILE A 168 15.74 -7.26 11.88
N GLU A 169 16.85 -8.01 11.86
CA GLU A 169 16.97 -9.19 11.01
C GLU A 169 15.91 -10.22 11.43
N ILE A 170 14.92 -10.45 10.57
CA ILE A 170 14.00 -11.58 10.73
C ILE A 170 14.64 -12.76 10.00
N ASP A 171 15.63 -13.38 10.64
CA ASP A 171 16.20 -14.65 10.18
C ASP A 171 15.26 -15.79 10.59
N VAL A 172 14.13 -15.89 9.88
CA VAL A 172 13.18 -16.99 10.05
C VAL A 172 13.08 -17.71 8.71
N GLU A 173 13.55 -18.96 8.69
CA GLU A 173 13.28 -19.87 7.59
C GLU A 173 11.77 -20.14 7.53
N ILE A 174 11.12 -19.63 6.48
CA ILE A 174 9.69 -19.84 6.25
C ILE A 174 9.53 -21.19 5.53
N PRO A 175 8.85 -22.20 6.13
CA PRO A 175 8.68 -23.50 5.50
C PRO A 175 7.91 -23.38 4.19
N GLU A 176 8.49 -23.90 3.10
CA GLU A 176 7.83 -23.94 1.80
C GLU A 176 7.06 -25.26 1.62
N LYS A 177 5.82 -25.16 1.13
CA LYS A 177 4.98 -26.31 0.77
C LYS A 177 4.47 -26.15 -0.65
N VAL A 178 4.78 -27.11 -1.52
CA VAL A 178 4.31 -27.14 -2.91
C VAL A 178 3.06 -27.99 -3.04
N ILE A 179 1.98 -27.39 -3.54
CA ILE A 179 0.69 -28.04 -3.80
C ILE A 179 0.45 -28.06 -5.32
N SER A 180 0.15 -29.24 -5.87
CA SER A 180 -0.13 -29.41 -7.30
C SER A 180 -1.62 -29.53 -7.55
N ALA A 181 -2.16 -28.76 -8.50
CA ALA A 181 -3.55 -28.84 -8.91
C ALA A 181 -3.71 -28.65 -10.43
N PRO A 182 -4.68 -29.32 -11.08
CA PRO A 182 -4.97 -29.13 -12.50
C PRO A 182 -5.44 -27.71 -12.81
N LEU A 183 -4.96 -27.11 -13.91
CA LEU A 183 -5.42 -25.81 -14.41
C LEU A 183 -6.53 -25.97 -15.45
N LEU A 184 -7.52 -25.08 -15.44
CA LEU A 184 -8.62 -25.09 -16.41
C LEU A 184 -8.16 -24.64 -17.80
N SER A 185 -7.24 -23.67 -17.89
CA SER A 185 -6.63 -23.27 -19.16
C SER A 185 -5.22 -22.71 -18.95
N LYS A 186 -4.34 -22.92 -19.94
CA LYS A 186 -2.93 -22.50 -19.90
C LYS A 186 -2.67 -21.07 -20.39
N SER A 187 -3.68 -20.31 -20.81
CA SER A 187 -3.43 -19.00 -21.43
C SER A 187 -4.68 -18.13 -21.48
N MET A 188 -4.77 -17.17 -20.56
CA MET A 188 -5.66 -16.03 -20.68
C MET A 188 -4.90 -14.73 -20.39
N GLY A 189 -3.67 -14.59 -20.89
CA GLY A 189 -2.84 -13.40 -20.67
C GLY A 189 -2.50 -13.11 -19.20
N THR A 190 -1.68 -12.08 -18.95
CA THR A 190 -1.24 -11.68 -17.61
C THR A 190 -2.32 -11.00 -16.75
N SER A 191 -3.53 -10.79 -17.28
CA SER A 191 -4.59 -10.04 -16.60
C SER A 191 -5.84 -10.86 -16.25
N VAL A 192 -5.86 -12.17 -16.49
CA VAL A 192 -6.99 -13.04 -16.12
C VAL A 192 -6.58 -13.93 -14.95
N LYS A 193 -7.45 -14.00 -13.93
CA LYS A 193 -7.22 -14.84 -12.75
C LYS A 193 -7.04 -16.30 -13.18
N THR A 194 -5.98 -16.94 -12.67
CA THR A 194 -5.76 -18.38 -12.85
C THR A 194 -6.88 -19.16 -12.17
N VAL A 195 -7.48 -20.10 -12.88
CA VAL A 195 -8.58 -20.94 -12.40
C VAL A 195 -8.13 -22.40 -12.43
N PHE A 196 -8.31 -23.08 -11.30
CA PHE A 196 -7.96 -24.50 -11.15
C PHE A 196 -9.19 -25.39 -11.34
N VAL A 197 -8.98 -26.70 -11.47
CA VAL A 197 -10.05 -27.68 -11.60
C VAL A 197 -9.91 -28.72 -10.50
N ILE A 198 -10.95 -28.84 -9.68
CA ILE A 198 -11.07 -29.95 -8.72
C ILE A 198 -12.25 -30.84 -9.17
N PRO A 199 -11.97 -32.11 -9.54
CA PRO A 199 -13.01 -33.07 -9.88
C PRO A 199 -13.94 -33.33 -8.69
N GLN A 200 -15.25 -33.39 -8.94
CA GLN A 200 -16.25 -33.90 -8.01
C GLN A 200 -17.01 -35.06 -8.68
N GLU A 201 -17.74 -35.87 -7.92
CA GLU A 201 -18.35 -37.12 -8.43
C GLU A 201 -19.13 -36.95 -9.74
N HIS A 202 -19.84 -35.83 -9.94
CA HIS A 202 -20.65 -35.56 -11.13
C HIS A 202 -20.47 -34.16 -11.72
N GLN A 203 -19.52 -33.37 -11.21
CA GLN A 203 -19.26 -31.98 -11.65
C GLN A 203 -17.77 -31.66 -11.51
N PHE A 204 -17.35 -30.50 -11.98
CA PHE A 204 -16.05 -29.95 -11.67
C PHE A 204 -16.24 -28.58 -11.02
N SER A 205 -15.44 -28.30 -9.99
CA SER A 205 -15.37 -26.96 -9.42
C SER A 205 -14.18 -26.20 -10.00
N CYS A 206 -14.35 -24.88 -10.12
CA CYS A 206 -13.36 -23.97 -10.68
C CYS A 206 -12.82 -23.00 -9.61
N PRO A 207 -12.10 -23.47 -8.58
CA PRO A 207 -11.67 -22.63 -7.46
C PRO A 207 -10.52 -21.68 -7.81
N SER A 208 -10.35 -20.66 -6.96
CA SER A 208 -9.13 -19.84 -6.93
C SER A 208 -7.96 -20.62 -6.32
N VAL A 209 -6.75 -20.06 -6.39
CA VAL A 209 -5.54 -20.69 -5.82
C VAL A 209 -5.66 -20.90 -4.30
N GLU A 210 -6.29 -19.97 -3.59
CA GLU A 210 -6.43 -20.00 -2.14
C GLU A 210 -7.44 -21.08 -1.70
N ALA A 211 -8.51 -21.26 -2.48
CA ALA A 211 -9.46 -22.34 -2.23
C ALA A 211 -8.85 -23.73 -2.51
N VAL A 212 -7.95 -23.85 -3.50
CA VAL A 212 -7.17 -25.08 -3.70
C VAL A 212 -6.30 -25.37 -2.47
N ALA A 213 -5.59 -24.36 -1.96
CA ALA A 213 -4.73 -24.51 -0.78
C ALA A 213 -5.55 -24.90 0.46
N LEU A 214 -6.68 -24.25 0.72
CA LEU A 214 -7.58 -24.60 1.82
C LEU A 214 -8.08 -26.04 1.73
N ASN A 215 -8.47 -26.49 0.53
CA ASN A 215 -8.90 -27.87 0.33
C ASN A 215 -7.78 -28.87 0.62
N TYR A 216 -6.53 -28.56 0.22
CA TYR A 216 -5.38 -29.39 0.57
C TYR A 216 -5.18 -29.50 2.09
N TYR A 217 -5.16 -28.38 2.81
CA TYR A 217 -4.99 -28.41 4.27
C TYR A 217 -6.12 -29.15 4.99
N TYR A 218 -7.34 -29.07 4.48
CA TYR A 218 -8.47 -29.80 5.03
C TYR A 218 -8.38 -31.32 4.77
N GLN A 219 -8.12 -31.72 3.53
CA GLN A 219 -8.15 -33.13 3.13
C GLN A 219 -6.88 -33.89 3.52
N GLU A 220 -5.71 -33.31 3.25
CA GLU A 220 -4.42 -33.99 3.34
C GLU A 220 -3.72 -33.75 4.68
N GLU A 221 -3.89 -32.57 5.28
CA GLU A 221 -3.25 -32.18 6.55
C GLU A 221 -4.25 -32.16 7.72
N HIS A 222 -5.51 -32.56 7.47
CA HIS A 222 -6.57 -32.75 8.47
C HIS A 222 -6.88 -31.52 9.34
N PHE A 223 -6.67 -30.31 8.82
CA PHE A 223 -7.11 -29.10 9.49
C PHE A 223 -8.65 -29.05 9.52
N SER A 224 -9.23 -28.90 10.71
CA SER A 224 -10.69 -28.87 10.89
C SER A 224 -11.34 -27.59 10.37
N LYS A 225 -10.57 -26.50 10.23
CA LYS A 225 -11.05 -25.18 9.84
C LYS A 225 -9.97 -24.39 9.09
N GLY A 226 -10.40 -23.45 8.27
CA GLY A 226 -9.52 -22.51 7.57
C GLY A 226 -10.33 -21.39 6.93
N LEU A 227 -9.70 -20.22 6.82
CA LEU A 227 -10.31 -19.01 6.26
C LEU A 227 -9.30 -18.31 5.36
N HIS A 228 -9.74 -17.94 4.16
CA HIS A 228 -8.99 -17.02 3.32
C HIS A 228 -9.51 -15.59 3.53
N SER A 229 -8.71 -14.76 4.20
CA SER A 229 -9.09 -13.40 4.60
C SER A 229 -7.99 -12.36 4.38
N GLU A 230 -6.85 -12.75 3.80
CA GLU A 230 -5.66 -11.90 3.68
C GLU A 230 -5.36 -11.15 5.01
N GLY A 231 -5.20 -9.83 4.97
CA GLY A 231 -5.00 -8.98 6.15
C GLY A 231 -6.27 -8.64 6.94
N SER A 232 -7.47 -8.91 6.41
CA SER A 232 -8.72 -8.44 7.03
C SER A 232 -9.01 -9.05 8.40
N ILE A 233 -8.61 -10.31 8.63
CA ILE A 233 -8.74 -10.97 9.94
C ILE A 233 -7.88 -10.28 11.01
N TRP A 234 -6.68 -9.83 10.65
CA TRP A 234 -5.79 -9.14 11.58
C TRP A 234 -6.29 -7.74 11.88
N LEU A 235 -6.81 -7.02 10.87
CA LEU A 235 -7.46 -5.73 11.06
C LEU A 235 -8.73 -5.85 11.92
N ALA A 236 -9.51 -6.91 11.72
CA ALA A 236 -10.68 -7.22 12.53
C ALA A 236 -10.31 -7.43 14.00
N LEU A 237 -9.34 -8.31 14.26
CA LEU A 237 -8.84 -8.59 15.60
C LEU A 237 -8.27 -7.33 16.25
N PHE A 238 -7.47 -6.55 15.52
CA PHE A 238 -6.92 -5.30 16.02
C PHE A 238 -8.02 -4.30 16.39
N GLY A 239 -8.99 -4.10 15.49
CA GLY A 239 -10.11 -3.19 15.71
C GLY A 239 -10.97 -3.59 16.91
N LEU A 240 -11.17 -4.90 17.11
CA LEU A 240 -11.92 -5.43 18.24
C LEU A 240 -11.17 -5.32 19.55
N LEU A 241 -9.91 -5.76 19.56
CA LEU A 241 -9.12 -5.78 20.76
C LEU A 241 -8.79 -4.36 21.21
N CYS A 242 -8.53 -3.45 20.28
CA CYS A 242 -8.09 -2.09 20.58
C CYS A 242 -9.15 -1.01 20.29
N TRP A 243 -10.44 -1.36 20.33
CA TRP A 243 -11.53 -0.44 19.98
C TRP A 243 -11.46 0.87 20.76
N ASN A 244 -11.28 0.80 22.07
CA ASN A 244 -11.28 2.00 22.93
C ASN A 244 -10.09 2.91 22.65
N GLU A 245 -8.93 2.32 22.34
CA GLU A 245 -7.72 3.05 22.01
C GLU A 245 -7.89 3.73 20.64
N ILE A 246 -8.42 3.02 19.64
CA ILE A 246 -8.64 3.54 18.28
C ILE A 246 -9.67 4.68 18.28
N TYR A 247 -10.80 4.46 18.97
CA TYR A 247 -11.92 5.41 19.06
C TYR A 247 -11.83 6.35 20.27
N ASP A 248 -10.62 6.62 20.76
CA ASP A 248 -10.42 7.58 21.84
C ASP A 248 -10.95 8.97 21.43
N SER A 249 -11.99 9.41 22.13
CA SER A 249 -12.66 10.70 21.91
C SER A 249 -11.87 11.89 22.47
N THR A 250 -10.82 11.64 23.25
CA THR A 250 -9.99 12.70 23.86
C THR A 250 -8.91 13.24 22.92
N VAL A 251 -8.65 12.54 21.81
CA VAL A 251 -7.72 13.00 20.77
C VAL A 251 -8.36 14.16 20.00
N GLU A 252 -7.71 15.32 20.05
CA GLU A 252 -8.16 16.54 19.39
C GLU A 252 -8.02 16.45 17.86
N ASP A 253 -8.84 17.22 17.13
CA ASP A 253 -8.77 17.40 15.66
C ASP A 253 -8.94 16.15 14.77
N VAL A 254 -9.18 14.97 15.34
CA VAL A 254 -9.39 13.73 14.55
C VAL A 254 -10.87 13.37 14.38
N TRP A 255 -11.78 14.05 15.10
CA TRP A 255 -13.22 13.86 15.08
C TRP A 255 -13.95 15.18 14.77
N ILE A 256 -14.21 15.43 13.49
CA ILE A 256 -14.92 16.62 12.97
C ILE A 256 -16.41 16.37 12.71
N SER A 257 -16.88 15.11 12.71
CA SER A 257 -18.27 14.75 12.43
C SER A 257 -18.72 13.47 13.14
N ARG A 258 -20.00 13.44 13.54
CA ARG A 258 -20.66 12.25 14.13
C ARG A 258 -20.81 11.06 13.16
N TYR A 259 -20.58 11.29 11.86
CA TYR A 259 -20.71 10.29 10.81
C TYR A 259 -19.35 9.65 10.43
N GLN A 260 -18.27 10.01 11.13
CA GLN A 260 -16.98 9.38 10.90
C GLN A 260 -16.98 7.93 11.36
N THR A 261 -16.48 7.06 10.51
CA THR A 261 -16.27 5.63 10.80
C THR A 261 -14.89 5.33 11.37
N TYR A 262 -13.99 6.33 11.45
CA TYR A 262 -12.63 6.22 12.00
C TYR A 262 -12.03 7.62 12.24
N PRO A 263 -11.00 7.76 13.09
CA PRO A 263 -10.34 9.04 13.34
C PRO A 263 -9.50 9.47 12.13
N LEU A 264 -9.47 10.76 11.82
CA LEU A 264 -8.78 11.27 10.61
C LEU A 264 -7.28 10.94 10.56
N ASP A 265 -6.65 10.71 11.71
CA ASP A 265 -5.22 10.39 11.79
C ASP A 265 -4.89 8.92 11.56
N LEU A 266 -5.87 8.01 11.43
CA LEU A 266 -5.65 6.56 11.28
C LEU A 266 -4.65 6.20 10.16
N TYR A 267 -4.66 6.96 9.06
CA TYR A 267 -3.79 6.75 7.90
C TYR A 267 -2.76 7.89 7.72
N ALA A 268 -2.53 8.69 8.76
CA ALA A 268 -1.66 9.87 8.74
C ALA A 268 -0.24 9.58 9.27
N GLY A 269 0.39 8.52 8.76
CA GLY A 269 1.73 8.11 9.18
C GLY A 269 1.80 7.75 10.67
N GLU A 270 2.85 8.19 11.36
CA GLU A 270 3.08 7.89 12.77
C GLU A 270 2.12 8.63 13.72
N MET A 271 1.36 9.62 13.23
CA MET A 271 0.52 10.48 14.09
C MET A 271 -0.52 9.68 14.87
N PHE A 272 -1.13 8.68 14.24
CA PHE A 272 -2.09 7.78 14.90
C PHE A 272 -1.50 7.13 16.15
N TRP A 273 -0.26 6.63 16.02
CA TRP A 273 0.49 6.00 17.09
C TRP A 273 0.88 7.02 18.16
N ILE A 274 1.54 8.13 17.77
CA ILE A 274 2.04 9.14 18.70
C ILE A 274 0.92 9.68 19.61
N ASN A 275 -0.25 9.95 19.04
CA ASN A 275 -1.40 10.48 19.79
C ASN A 275 -1.95 9.50 20.84
N ARG A 276 -1.72 8.20 20.68
CA ARG A 276 -2.34 7.14 21.49
C ARG A 276 -1.32 6.20 22.15
N GLN A 277 -0.02 6.45 21.99
CA GLN A 277 1.06 5.53 22.35
C GLN A 277 0.88 4.95 23.76
N LYS A 278 0.69 5.81 24.76
CA LYS A 278 0.51 5.37 26.16
C LYS A 278 -0.68 4.43 26.35
N THR A 279 -1.80 4.69 25.66
CA THR A 279 -3.00 3.86 25.77
C THR A 279 -2.80 2.51 25.07
N PHE A 280 -2.18 2.51 23.89
CA PHE A 280 -1.83 1.28 23.18
C PHE A 280 -0.81 0.43 23.93
N GLU A 281 0.26 1.01 24.45
CA GLU A 281 1.28 0.26 25.20
C GLU A 281 0.67 -0.41 26.44
N LYS A 282 -0.19 0.30 27.19
CA LYS A 282 -0.95 -0.28 28.29
C LYS A 282 -1.87 -1.41 27.82
N LYS A 283 -2.54 -1.22 26.68
CA LYS A 283 -3.42 -2.23 26.10
C LYS A 283 -2.65 -3.48 25.69
N PHE A 284 -1.52 -3.32 25.01
CA PHE A 284 -0.67 -4.42 24.59
C PHE A 284 -0.09 -5.18 25.78
N GLY A 285 0.33 -4.49 26.84
CA GLY A 285 0.72 -5.13 28.10
C GLY A 285 -0.42 -5.96 28.71
N THR A 286 -1.66 -5.46 28.63
CA THR A 286 -2.84 -6.23 29.07
C THR A 286 -3.05 -7.46 28.20
N LEU A 287 -2.98 -7.32 26.87
CA LEU A 287 -3.18 -8.41 25.90
C LEU A 287 -2.14 -9.53 26.07
N GLN A 288 -0.89 -9.19 26.39
CA GLN A 288 0.18 -10.17 26.65
C GLN A 288 -0.12 -11.08 27.86
N CYS A 289 -0.87 -10.59 28.84
CA CYS A 289 -1.23 -11.34 30.04
C CYS A 289 -2.58 -12.07 29.92
N LEU A 290 -3.29 -11.94 28.79
CA LEU A 290 -4.59 -12.59 28.62
C LEU A 290 -4.44 -14.09 28.42
N SER A 291 -5.25 -14.86 29.16
CA SER A 291 -5.47 -16.27 28.83
C SER A 291 -6.44 -16.40 27.65
N VAL A 292 -6.33 -17.51 26.93
CA VAL A 292 -7.19 -17.86 25.78
C VAL A 292 -8.70 -17.73 26.12
N GLN A 293 -9.08 -17.95 27.38
CA GLN A 293 -10.48 -17.89 27.84
C GLN A 293 -11.07 -16.47 27.82
N VAL A 294 -10.26 -15.43 28.00
CA VAL A 294 -10.75 -14.02 27.99
C VAL A 294 -11.05 -13.55 26.57
N VAL A 295 -10.30 -14.06 25.57
CA VAL A 295 -10.57 -13.81 24.15
C VAL A 295 -11.93 -14.38 23.75
N PHE A 296 -12.32 -15.54 24.28
CA PHE A 296 -13.65 -16.14 24.07
C PHE A 296 -14.80 -15.32 24.69
N LEU A 297 -14.57 -14.58 25.77
CA LEU A 297 -15.60 -13.70 26.36
C LEU A 297 -15.82 -12.45 25.51
N LEU A 298 -14.75 -11.87 24.95
CA LEU A 298 -14.85 -10.79 23.97
C LEU A 298 -15.66 -11.23 22.75
N HIS A 299 -15.45 -12.46 22.28
CA HIS A 299 -16.20 -13.06 21.17
C HIS A 299 -17.72 -13.18 21.42
N ARG A 300 -18.16 -13.48 22.66
CA ARG A 300 -19.59 -13.61 22.99
C ARG A 300 -20.37 -12.29 22.90
N ASN A 301 -19.72 -11.17 23.17
CA ASN A 301 -20.35 -9.84 23.10
C ASN A 301 -20.43 -9.28 21.67
N LEU A 302 -19.83 -9.94 20.69
CA LEU A 302 -19.73 -9.47 19.30
C LEU A 302 -20.71 -10.14 18.33
N LYS A 303 -21.45 -11.17 18.78
CA LYS A 303 -22.38 -11.96 17.94
C LYS A 303 -23.59 -11.19 17.38
N SER A 304 -23.67 -9.88 17.58
CA SER A 304 -24.82 -9.06 17.19
C SER A 304 -24.46 -7.74 16.51
N CYS A 305 -23.19 -7.51 16.14
CA CYS A 305 -22.77 -6.25 15.53
C CYS A 305 -22.03 -6.48 14.20
N GLU A 306 -22.51 -5.86 13.12
CA GLU A 306 -21.65 -5.55 11.98
C GLU A 306 -20.60 -4.55 12.45
N ILE A 307 -19.33 -4.94 12.41
CA ILE A 307 -18.22 -4.07 12.80
C ILE A 307 -17.70 -3.43 11.53
N VAL A 308 -18.03 -2.15 11.34
CA VAL A 308 -17.31 -1.34 10.37
C VAL A 308 -16.02 -0.86 11.06
N PHE A 309 -14.89 -1.41 10.65
CA PHE A 309 -13.58 -1.00 11.15
C PHE A 309 -12.83 -0.26 10.06
N ALA A 310 -12.37 0.97 10.35
CA ALA A 310 -11.50 1.72 9.44
C ALA A 310 -12.10 1.96 8.03
N GLY A 311 -13.43 2.02 7.90
CA GLY A 311 -14.11 2.17 6.61
C GLY A 311 -14.19 0.88 5.79
N HIS A 312 -13.69 -0.24 6.32
CA HIS A 312 -13.91 -1.58 5.79
C HIS A 312 -15.02 -2.26 6.57
N SER A 313 -15.96 -2.86 5.84
CA SER A 313 -16.89 -3.83 6.43
C SER A 313 -16.06 -5.03 6.87
N VAL A 314 -15.90 -5.22 8.18
CA VAL A 314 -15.35 -6.44 8.72
C VAL A 314 -16.53 -7.34 9.01
N ASP A 315 -16.68 -8.37 8.19
CA ASP A 315 -17.63 -9.42 8.52
C ASP A 315 -17.14 -10.15 9.77
N ALA A 316 -17.84 -9.94 10.89
CA ALA A 316 -17.55 -10.61 12.14
C ALA A 316 -17.72 -12.15 12.02
N SER A 317 -18.35 -12.64 10.95
CA SER A 317 -18.41 -14.07 10.63
C SER A 317 -17.04 -14.68 10.34
N CYS A 318 -16.07 -13.89 9.86
CA CYS A 318 -14.68 -14.31 9.69
C CYS A 318 -14.00 -14.68 11.02
N LEU A 319 -14.48 -14.15 12.15
CA LEU A 319 -13.97 -14.47 13.48
C LEU A 319 -14.68 -15.68 14.11
N LEU A 320 -15.70 -16.22 13.44
CA LEU A 320 -16.45 -17.41 13.85
C LEU A 320 -15.92 -18.71 13.22
N ALA A 321 -15.11 -18.61 12.16
CA ALA A 321 -14.41 -19.73 11.53
C ALA A 321 -13.24 -20.19 12.40
#